data_AF-A0A261CHI8-F1
#
_entry.id   AF-A0A261CHI8-F1
#
_cell.length_a   1.000
_cell.length_b   1.000
_cell.length_c   1.000
_cell.angle_alpha   90.00
_cell.angle_beta   90.00
_cell.angle_gamma   90.00
#
_symmetry.space_group_name_H-M   'P 1'
#
loop_
_entity.id
_entity.type
_entity.pdbx_description
1 polymer ?
#
loop_
_entity_poly.entity_id
_entity_poly.type
_entity_poly.pdbx_seq_one_letter_code
_entity_poly.pdbx_strand_id
1 'polypeptide(L)'
;MNFILNILLLSGFVALCQAACNVCNCNAPPTIFNEAMFNEQVKDSNPQENRTFIEAINPKITDCVVTLECDFGENYEENRVVYLTADGDQSYSLNLIDMVCVDGSKWTGDGKEVTAIGCYGKGPDNFDYTNI
;
A
#
# COMPACT_ATOMS: atom_id res chain seq x y z
N MET A 1 -26.52 17.42 -47.56
CA MET A 1 -25.22 16.91 -47.06
C MET A 1 -25.00 17.41 -45.63
N ASN A 2 -25.86 17.02 -44.67
CA ASN A 2 -25.86 17.56 -43.29
C ASN A 2 -25.85 16.47 -42.20
N PHE A 3 -25.70 15.21 -42.56
CA PHE A 3 -25.85 14.08 -41.62
C PHE A 3 -24.55 13.61 -40.97
N ILE A 4 -23.38 14.01 -41.50
CA ILE A 4 -22.07 13.54 -41.03
C ILE A 4 -21.53 14.43 -39.90
N LEU A 5 -21.95 15.70 -39.82
CA LEU A 5 -21.40 16.66 -38.85
C LEU A 5 -21.89 16.44 -37.40
N ASN A 6 -23.07 15.83 -37.22
CA ASN A 6 -23.63 15.61 -35.87
C ASN A 6 -23.07 14.37 -35.16
N ILE A 7 -22.55 13.38 -35.89
CA ILE A 7 -22.01 12.15 -35.28
C ILE A 7 -20.59 12.39 -34.72
N LEU A 8 -19.81 13.27 -35.35
CA LEU A 8 -18.46 13.63 -34.91
C LEU A 8 -18.44 14.43 -33.59
N LEU A 9 -19.51 15.18 -33.29
CA LEU A 9 -19.64 15.92 -32.03
C LEU A 9 -20.00 15.01 -30.84
N LEU A 10 -20.73 13.92 -31.07
CA LEU A 10 -21.10 12.96 -30.03
C LEU A 10 -19.96 12.01 -29.67
N SER A 11 -19.12 11.60 -30.62
CA SER A 11 -17.96 10.75 -30.35
C SER A 11 -16.78 11.50 -29.70
N GLY A 12 -16.72 12.82 -29.84
CA GLY A 12 -15.70 13.67 -29.18
C GLY A 12 -15.89 13.80 -27.66
N PHE A 13 -17.12 13.72 -27.15
CA PHE A 13 -17.37 13.82 -25.71
C PHE A 13 -17.09 12.53 -24.94
N VAL A 14 -17.22 11.35 -25.57
CA VAL A 14 -16.96 10.07 -24.90
C VAL A 14 -15.46 9.75 -24.79
N ALA A 15 -14.64 10.30 -25.70
CA ALA A 15 -13.19 10.11 -25.68
C ALA A 15 -12.48 10.93 -24.60
N LEU A 16 -13.07 12.05 -24.14
CA LEU A 16 -12.49 12.87 -23.07
C LEU A 16 -12.77 12.32 -21.67
N CYS A 17 -13.81 11.49 -21.51
CA CYS A 17 -14.12 10.87 -20.22
C CYS A 17 -13.22 9.67 -19.86
N GLN A 18 -12.45 9.10 -20.80
CA GLN A 18 -11.55 7.98 -20.48
C GLN A 18 -10.10 8.42 -20.30
N ALA A 19 -9.68 9.53 -20.92
CA ALA A 19 -8.33 10.07 -20.76
C ALA A 19 -8.18 10.97 -19.50
N ALA A 20 -9.29 11.46 -18.94
CA ALA A 20 -9.29 12.31 -17.75
C ALA A 20 -9.67 11.59 -16.43
N CYS A 21 -9.95 10.28 -16.46
CA CYS A 21 -10.44 9.53 -15.29
C CYS A 21 -9.40 8.61 -14.63
N ASN A 22 -8.11 8.91 -14.80
CA ASN A 22 -7.06 8.48 -13.87
C ASN A 22 -6.75 9.57 -12.83
N VAL A 23 -7.74 10.42 -12.51
CA VAL A 23 -7.70 11.13 -11.22
C VAL A 23 -7.71 10.01 -10.19
N CYS A 24 -6.76 10.01 -9.25
CA CYS A 24 -6.85 9.04 -8.18
C CYS A 24 -8.15 9.25 -7.43
N ASN A 25 -9.11 8.35 -7.67
CA ASN A 25 -10.45 8.51 -7.14
C ASN A 25 -10.49 8.19 -5.64
N CYS A 26 -9.43 7.60 -5.08
CA CYS A 26 -9.36 7.27 -3.67
C CYS A 26 -9.17 8.54 -2.87
N ASN A 27 -10.21 8.89 -2.13
CA ASN A 27 -10.22 10.08 -1.28
C ASN A 27 -9.44 9.89 0.03
N ALA A 28 -9.05 8.64 0.34
CA ALA A 28 -8.31 8.29 1.54
C ALA A 28 -7.35 7.10 1.30
N PRO A 29 -6.23 7.04 2.02
CA PRO A 29 -5.36 5.86 2.05
C PRO A 29 -6.08 4.68 2.74
N PRO A 30 -5.57 3.45 2.62
CA PRO A 30 -6.02 2.37 3.48
C PRO A 30 -5.83 2.70 4.96
N THR A 31 -6.47 1.90 5.82
CA THR A 31 -6.30 2.00 7.27
C THR A 31 -4.82 1.87 7.63
N ILE A 32 -4.33 2.72 8.54
CA ILE A 32 -3.01 2.48 9.12
C ILE A 32 -3.17 1.42 10.20
N PHE A 33 -2.47 0.29 10.10
CA PHE A 33 -2.54 -0.69 11.19
C PHE A 33 -1.86 -0.14 12.45
N ASN A 34 -2.47 -0.40 13.61
CA ASN A 34 -1.89 -0.12 14.91
C ASN A 34 -1.06 -1.32 15.41
N GLU A 35 -0.39 -1.16 16.55
CA GLU A 35 0.46 -2.22 17.13
C GLU A 35 -0.30 -3.53 17.38
N ALA A 36 -1.56 -3.46 17.81
CA ALA A 36 -2.36 -4.66 18.05
C ALA A 36 -2.62 -5.44 16.76
N MET A 37 -3.02 -4.74 15.70
CA MET A 37 -3.20 -5.33 14.37
C MET A 37 -1.89 -5.89 13.82
N PHE A 38 -0.78 -5.18 14.03
CA PHE A 38 0.55 -5.65 13.63
C PHE A 38 0.90 -6.96 14.33
N ASN A 39 0.83 -7.02 15.66
CA ASN A 39 1.19 -8.22 16.43
C ASN A 39 0.28 -9.42 16.11
N GLU A 40 -1.00 -9.15 15.77
CA GLU A 40 -1.94 -10.18 15.36
C GLU A 40 -1.64 -10.72 13.98
N GLN A 41 -1.40 -9.83 13.00
CA GLN A 41 -1.35 -10.18 11.59
C GLN A 41 0.08 -10.39 11.11
N VAL A 42 1.00 -9.47 11.40
CA VAL A 42 2.40 -9.56 10.97
C VAL A 42 3.17 -10.55 11.83
N LYS A 43 3.67 -11.61 11.20
CA LYS A 43 4.43 -12.68 11.88
C LYS A 43 5.87 -12.67 11.40
N ASP A 44 6.79 -13.03 12.28
CA ASP A 44 8.17 -13.33 11.89
C ASP A 44 8.16 -14.51 10.92
N SER A 45 8.96 -14.44 9.85
CA SER A 45 9.04 -15.53 8.87
C SER A 45 9.82 -16.73 9.38
N ASN A 46 10.61 -16.54 10.45
CA ASN A 46 11.28 -17.60 11.18
C ASN A 46 11.51 -17.19 12.64
N PRO A 47 11.83 -18.12 13.55
CA PRO A 47 12.02 -17.82 14.98
C PRO A 47 13.23 -16.94 15.32
N GLN A 48 14.12 -16.66 14.36
CA GLN A 48 15.34 -15.87 14.54
C GLN A 48 15.14 -14.41 14.13
N GLU A 49 14.10 -14.14 13.34
CA GLU A 49 13.66 -12.81 12.95
C GLU A 49 12.84 -12.17 14.07
N ASN A 50 13.03 -10.87 14.26
CA ASN A 50 12.26 -10.08 15.21
C ASN A 50 11.75 -8.81 14.53
N ARG A 51 10.48 -8.84 14.09
CA ARG A 51 9.80 -7.69 13.50
C ARG A 51 9.14 -6.86 14.58
N THR A 52 9.53 -5.60 14.66
CA THR A 52 8.98 -4.64 15.61
C THR A 52 8.04 -3.69 14.89
N PHE A 53 6.85 -3.47 15.45
CA PHE A 53 5.92 -2.46 14.98
C PHE A 53 6.57 -1.08 14.99
N ILE A 54 6.38 -0.32 13.92
CA ILE A 54 6.80 1.08 13.85
C ILE A 54 5.57 1.91 13.51
N GLU A 55 5.30 2.90 14.35
CA GLU A 55 4.17 3.80 14.15
C GLU A 55 4.37 4.58 12.85
N ALA A 56 3.41 4.41 11.95
CA ALA A 56 3.38 5.16 10.71
C ALA A 56 2.64 6.48 10.91
N ILE A 57 3.22 7.54 10.37
CA ILE A 57 2.73 8.91 10.47
C ILE A 57 2.35 9.44 9.09
N ASN A 58 1.38 10.37 9.07
CA ASN A 58 1.03 11.20 7.91
C ASN A 58 0.87 10.45 6.58
N PRO A 59 -0.07 9.49 6.42
CA PRO A 59 -0.29 8.88 5.13
C PRO A 59 -0.80 9.94 4.15
N LYS A 60 -0.18 10.01 2.97
CA LYS A 60 -0.53 10.96 1.92
C LYS A 60 -0.77 10.23 0.61
N ILE A 61 -1.68 10.75 -0.20
CA ILE A 61 -1.87 10.32 -1.59
C ILE A 61 -1.35 11.44 -2.48
N THR A 62 -0.28 11.17 -3.21
CA THR A 62 0.31 12.11 -4.17
C THR A 62 0.46 11.41 -5.51
N ASP A 63 -0.05 12.00 -6.59
CA ASP A 63 0.06 11.44 -7.95
C ASP A 63 -0.33 9.95 -8.03
N CYS A 64 -1.43 9.60 -7.36
CA CYS A 64 -1.93 8.23 -7.24
C CYS A 64 -1.13 7.22 -6.43
N VAL A 65 -0.08 7.67 -5.75
CA VAL A 65 0.75 6.81 -4.91
C VAL A 65 0.46 7.12 -3.46
N VAL A 66 0.25 6.07 -2.66
CA VAL A 66 0.22 6.21 -1.20
C VAL A 66 1.65 6.30 -0.70
N THR A 67 1.96 7.37 0.01
CA THR A 67 3.24 7.52 0.71
C THR A 67 2.99 7.48 2.20
N LEU A 68 3.86 6.76 2.91
CA LEU A 68 3.80 6.58 4.35
C LEU A 68 5.13 7.07 4.94
N GLU A 69 5.06 7.96 5.91
CA GLU A 69 6.23 8.39 6.67
C GLU A 69 6.32 7.51 7.92
N CYS A 70 7.51 6.99 8.25
CA CYS A 70 7.72 6.12 9.41
C CYS A 70 9.02 6.50 10.11
N ASP A 71 8.97 6.58 11.43
CA ASP A 71 10.14 6.88 12.25
C ASP A 71 10.86 5.59 12.62
N PHE A 72 11.80 5.19 11.76
CA PHE A 72 12.52 3.93 11.94
C PHE A 72 13.61 3.98 13.01
N GLY A 73 14.03 5.16 13.48
CA GLY A 73 15.23 5.26 14.33
C GLY A 73 16.49 4.61 13.71
N GLU A 74 17.49 4.28 14.53
CA GLU A 74 18.80 3.76 14.08
C GLU A 74 19.06 2.28 14.41
N ASN A 75 18.13 1.61 15.10
CA ASN A 75 18.39 0.31 15.75
C ASN A 75 17.99 -0.92 14.91
N TYR A 76 17.49 -0.74 13.69
CA TYR A 76 17.04 -1.82 12.84
C TYR A 76 18.00 -2.07 11.69
N GLU A 77 18.21 -3.35 11.35
CA GLU A 77 18.99 -3.74 10.18
C GLU A 77 18.20 -3.54 8.89
N GLU A 78 16.88 -3.72 8.97
CA GLU A 78 15.98 -3.49 7.84
C GLU A 78 14.75 -2.69 8.24
N ASN A 79 14.39 -1.74 7.38
CA ASN A 79 13.20 -0.93 7.48
C ASN A 79 12.30 -1.24 6.29
N ARG A 80 11.01 -1.51 6.56
CA ARG A 80 10.06 -1.95 5.54
C ARG A 80 8.70 -1.32 5.73
N VAL A 81 8.03 -1.13 4.60
CA VAL A 81 6.60 -0.83 4.54
C VAL A 81 5.87 -2.13 4.23
N VAL A 82 4.76 -2.37 4.89
CA VAL A 82 3.96 -3.58 4.70
C VAL A 82 2.51 -3.20 4.51
N TYR A 83 1.83 -3.98 3.67
CA TYR A 83 0.39 -3.92 3.55
C TYR A 83 -0.23 -5.29 3.86
N LEU A 84 -1.40 -5.24 4.49
CA LEU A 84 -2.23 -6.39 4.79
C LEU A 84 -3.31 -6.47 3.72
N THR A 85 -3.48 -7.66 3.16
CA THR A 85 -4.55 -7.93 2.20
C THR A 85 -5.76 -8.57 2.89
N ALA A 86 -6.95 -8.42 2.31
CA ALA A 86 -8.21 -8.87 2.91
C ALA A 86 -8.29 -10.39 3.16
N ASP A 87 -7.47 -11.17 2.48
CA ASP A 87 -7.34 -12.62 2.66
C ASP A 87 -6.34 -13.01 3.76
N GLY A 88 -5.74 -12.04 4.46
CA GLY A 88 -4.78 -12.27 5.55
C GLY A 88 -3.35 -12.50 5.10
N ASP A 89 -3.09 -12.44 3.79
CA ASP A 89 -1.73 -12.46 3.27
C ASP A 89 -1.03 -11.13 3.54
N GLN A 90 0.31 -11.21 3.59
CA GLN A 90 1.19 -10.07 3.81
C GLN A 90 2.11 -9.93 2.61
N SER A 91 2.24 -8.70 2.13
CA SER A 91 3.29 -8.37 1.18
C SER A 91 4.23 -7.34 1.79
N TYR A 92 5.52 -7.62 1.68
CA TYR A 92 6.57 -6.79 2.22
C TYR A 92 7.22 -6.05 1.07
N SER A 93 7.13 -4.71 1.09
CA SER A 93 7.71 -3.88 0.05
C SER A 93 8.56 -2.76 0.66
N LEU A 94 9.41 -2.17 -0.16
CA LEU A 94 10.14 -0.96 0.21
C LEU A 94 9.25 0.29 0.12
N ASN A 95 8.13 0.20 -0.59
CA ASN A 95 7.19 1.29 -0.85
C ASN A 95 5.83 0.73 -1.31
N LEU A 96 4.85 1.60 -1.53
CA LEU A 96 3.48 1.23 -1.91
C LEU A 96 3.18 1.55 -3.38
N ILE A 97 4.20 1.47 -4.27
CA ILE A 97 4.10 1.94 -5.66
C ILE A 97 3.24 1.03 -6.55
N ASP A 98 3.06 -0.21 -6.13
CA ASP A 98 2.28 -1.26 -6.78
C ASP A 98 0.80 -1.25 -6.38
N MET A 99 0.43 -0.40 -5.42
CA MET A 99 -0.95 -0.22 -5.05
C MET A 99 -1.71 0.64 -6.06
N VAL A 100 -2.87 0.14 -6.49
CA VAL A 100 -3.76 0.82 -7.42
C VAL A 100 -5.07 1.14 -6.72
N CYS A 101 -5.56 2.36 -6.91
CA CYS A 101 -6.90 2.72 -6.48
C CYS A 101 -7.94 2.18 -7.47
N VAL A 102 -8.92 1.43 -6.96
CA VAL A 102 -10.02 0.85 -7.72
C VAL A 102 -11.33 1.48 -7.28
N ASP A 103 -12.14 1.90 -8.26
CA ASP A 103 -13.48 2.48 -8.08
C ASP A 103 -13.55 3.67 -7.09
N GLY A 104 -12.42 4.31 -6.81
CA GLY A 104 -12.32 5.46 -5.91
C GLY A 104 -12.53 5.20 -4.43
N SER A 105 -12.58 3.93 -4.04
CA SER A 105 -12.89 3.56 -2.65
C SER A 105 -11.96 2.49 -2.09
N LYS A 106 -11.22 1.79 -2.94
CA LYS A 106 -10.43 0.64 -2.54
C LYS A 106 -9.02 0.73 -3.09
N TRP A 107 -8.07 0.21 -2.33
CA TRP A 107 -6.71 0.01 -2.80
C TRP A 107 -6.49 -1.47 -3.06
N THR A 108 -5.75 -1.78 -4.12
CA THR A 108 -5.36 -3.15 -4.45
C THR A 108 -3.86 -3.25 -4.66
N GLY A 109 -3.21 -4.22 -4.05
CA GLY A 109 -1.80 -4.59 -4.26
C GLY A 109 -1.73 -6.07 -4.61
N ASP A 110 -0.90 -6.45 -5.58
CA ASP A 110 -0.83 -7.83 -6.11
C ASP A 110 -2.18 -8.43 -6.54
N GLY A 111 -3.12 -7.58 -6.99
CA GLY A 111 -4.47 -8.00 -7.38
C GLY A 111 -5.40 -8.32 -6.21
N LYS A 112 -4.99 -8.03 -4.97
CA LYS A 112 -5.77 -8.26 -3.74
C LYS A 112 -6.14 -6.94 -3.08
N GLU A 113 -7.29 -6.89 -2.42
CA GLU A 113 -7.74 -5.71 -1.67
C GLU A 113 -6.81 -5.48 -0.47
N VAL A 114 -6.25 -4.27 -0.39
CA VAL A 114 -5.42 -3.81 0.73
C VAL A 114 -6.32 -3.22 1.79
N THR A 115 -6.30 -3.82 2.98
CA THR A 115 -7.14 -3.41 4.12
C THR A 115 -6.40 -2.49 5.07
N ALA A 116 -5.09 -2.68 5.20
CA ALA A 116 -4.25 -1.83 6.03
C ALA A 116 -2.82 -1.71 5.50
N ILE A 117 -2.15 -0.62 5.87
CA ILE A 117 -0.75 -0.31 5.58
C ILE A 117 -0.03 0.12 6.84
N GLY A 118 1.30 0.02 6.86
CA GLY A 118 2.10 0.45 8.00
C GLY A 118 3.57 0.08 7.82
N CYS A 119 4.33 0.15 8.91
CA CYS A 119 5.78 -0.05 8.90
C CYS A 119 6.25 -1.03 9.96
N TYR A 120 7.38 -1.67 9.68
CA TYR A 120 8.10 -2.46 10.65
C TYR A 120 9.60 -2.33 10.49
N GLY A 121 10.29 -2.51 11.61
CA GLY A 121 11.73 -2.64 11.68
C GLY A 121 12.10 -4.08 11.98
N LYS A 122 13.10 -4.60 11.28
CA LYS A 122 13.70 -5.90 11.58
C LYS A 122 14.98 -5.67 12.38
N GLY A 123 15.00 -6.13 13.62
CA GLY A 123 16.21 -6.15 14.43
C GLY A 123 17.23 -7.19 13.94
N PRO A 124 18.46 -7.18 14.48
CA PRO A 124 19.44 -8.21 14.18
C PRO A 124 18.87 -9.60 14.43
N ASP A 125 19.16 -10.54 13.53
CA ASP A 125 18.78 -11.94 13.74
C ASP A 125 19.39 -12.39 15.08
N ASN A 126 18.54 -12.78 16.03
CA ASN A 126 18.99 -13.27 17.33
C ASN A 126 19.52 -14.69 17.16
N PHE A 127 20.72 -14.83 16.58
CA PHE A 127 21.45 -16.09 16.58
C PHE A 127 21.91 -16.39 18.01
N ASP A 128 21.16 -17.25 18.68
CA ASP A 128 21.63 -17.88 19.90
C ASP A 128 22.67 -18.97 19.56
N TYR A 129 23.94 -18.57 19.55
CA TYR A 129 25.07 -19.49 19.34
C TYR A 129 25.33 -20.45 20.52
N THR A 130 24.50 -20.44 21.58
CA THR A 130 24.75 -21.28 22.76
C THR A 130 24.38 -22.76 22.57
N ASN A 131 23.86 -23.15 21.40
CA ASN A 131 23.52 -24.54 21.06
C ASN A 131 24.35 -25.17 19.92
N ILE A 132 25.58 -24.72 19.68
CA ILE A 132 26.56 -25.43 18.81
C ILE A 132 27.65 -26.07 19.67
#